data_AF-E9DC35-F1
#
_entry.id   AF-E9DC35-F1
#
_cell.length_a   1.000
_cell.length_b   1.000
_cell.length_c   1.000
_cell.angle_alpha   90.00
_cell.angle_beta   90.00
_cell.angle_gamma   90.00
#
_symmetry.space_group_name_H-M   'P 1'
#
loop_
_entity.id
_entity.type
_entity.pdbx_description
1 polymer ?
#
loop_
_entity_poly.entity_id
_entity_poly.type
_entity_poly.pdbx_seq_one_letter_code
_entity_poly.pdbx_strand_id
1 'polypeptide(L)'
;MWILSSDGDFLRGKRIWLKPGKRYLFGRVQAGTTHAINSATISRHHLVIEVGRVQQGDGLHIHARSKLTLTDQKSKCGTIIDGETIKGTTKELSGRDEYSVVLGRYPHPLKIKWCPVVLSFSFGSQEEDPLSHAQSRLEDLDIKTILPYVVDKTTHVVQKKRNTAKGLQALINGKHIVDPAYIEHLVYAATSTELEREEALCPLELDFDAAWPDPTKHLPPRGKETTDLPDSAYEPQLERLDVFEGYTFVFCDSSRFEELQGPITNGHGKALLFKVEPEKNTPQELIDYMTRASGNKGLARDLDGSGGVLLVQPRKKRHEKWFERFENEVGRLTGQRSIEPGEFLDSILRNNASKLYRPYKPLVVEEPTAQSQDQVMEDPEELAPSRLAATSTRAVTTEETQKSRRPTRRTRTQKPMFLIQRI
;
A
#
# COMPACT_ATOMS: atom_id res chain seq x y z
N MET A 1 -3.18 -6.57 17.82
CA MET A 1 -3.84 -5.66 18.78
C MET A 1 -5.08 -6.32 19.36
N TRP A 2 -5.38 -6.12 20.65
CA TRP A 2 -6.63 -6.61 21.28
C TRP A 2 -7.72 -5.54 21.21
N ILE A 3 -8.88 -5.88 20.67
CA ILE A 3 -10.04 -4.99 20.52
C ILE A 3 -11.19 -5.52 21.37
N LEU A 4 -11.77 -4.66 22.20
CA LEU A 4 -13.00 -4.94 22.94
C LEU A 4 -14.21 -4.35 22.21
N SER A 5 -15.29 -5.13 22.16
CA SER A 5 -16.62 -4.67 21.77
C SER A 5 -17.70 -5.29 22.67
N SER A 6 -18.90 -4.72 22.65
CA SER A 6 -20.08 -5.29 23.29
C SER A 6 -21.34 -4.73 22.65
N ASP A 7 -22.39 -5.54 22.59
CA ASP A 7 -23.69 -5.13 22.04
C ASP A 7 -24.52 -4.32 23.06
N GLY A 8 -23.93 -3.96 24.20
CA GLY A 8 -24.55 -3.19 25.28
C GLY A 8 -24.17 -1.70 25.28
N ASP A 9 -25.04 -0.88 25.86
CA ASP A 9 -25.01 0.60 25.75
C ASP A 9 -23.74 1.29 26.29
N PHE A 10 -22.93 0.62 27.12
CA PHE A 10 -21.80 1.25 27.81
C PHE A 10 -20.67 1.68 26.86
N LEU A 11 -20.52 1.01 25.72
CA LEU A 11 -19.63 1.44 24.63
C LEU A 11 -20.35 2.26 23.54
N ARG A 12 -21.68 2.39 23.61
CA ARG A 12 -22.51 3.10 22.62
C ARG A 12 -22.26 2.61 21.17
N GLY A 13 -22.10 1.30 20.99
CA GLY A 13 -21.77 0.67 19.71
C GLY A 13 -20.32 0.78 19.24
N LYS A 14 -19.45 1.47 19.99
CA LYS A 14 -18.03 1.63 19.65
C LYS A 14 -17.23 0.35 19.94
N ARG A 15 -16.16 0.16 19.18
CA ARG A 15 -15.05 -0.74 19.56
C ARG A 15 -13.95 0.09 20.22
N ILE A 16 -13.20 -0.51 21.14
CA ILE A 16 -12.05 0.14 21.79
C ILE A 16 -10.82 -0.75 21.74
N TRP A 17 -9.64 -0.15 21.59
CA TRP A 17 -8.37 -0.84 21.75
C TRP A 17 -8.04 -1.07 23.23
N LEU A 18 -7.63 -2.29 23.56
CA LEU A 18 -6.99 -2.60 24.83
C LEU A 18 -5.47 -2.47 24.64
N LYS A 19 -4.92 -1.34 25.11
CA LYS A 19 -3.53 -0.93 24.94
C LYS A 19 -2.56 -1.82 25.74
N PRO A 20 -1.45 -2.30 25.14
CA PRO A 20 -0.41 -3.04 25.86
C PRO A 20 0.13 -2.29 27.08
N GLY A 21 0.42 -3.04 28.14
CA GLY A 21 0.89 -2.53 29.42
C GLY A 21 -0.17 -1.80 30.27
N LYS A 22 -1.45 -1.80 29.86
CA LYS A 22 -2.54 -1.09 30.56
C LYS A 22 -3.56 -2.03 31.19
N ARG A 23 -4.23 -1.53 32.23
CA ARG A 23 -5.24 -2.24 33.04
C ARG A 23 -6.56 -1.50 32.93
N TYR A 24 -7.63 -2.23 32.65
CA TYR A 24 -8.99 -1.72 32.42
C TYR A 24 -9.92 -2.30 33.48
N LEU A 25 -10.51 -1.43 34.29
CA LEU A 25 -11.39 -1.82 35.38
C LEU A 25 -12.85 -1.62 34.98
N PHE A 26 -13.59 -2.72 34.95
CA PHE A 26 -15.02 -2.77 34.65
C PHE A 26 -15.82 -2.97 35.94
N GLY A 27 -16.91 -2.24 36.05
CA GLY A 27 -17.79 -2.31 37.22
C GLY A 27 -19.03 -1.46 37.03
N ARG A 28 -19.87 -1.33 38.06
CA ARG A 28 -21.14 -0.59 37.97
C ARG A 28 -21.00 0.92 38.22
N VAL A 29 -19.92 1.40 38.81
CA VAL A 29 -19.81 2.79 39.30
C VAL A 29 -18.68 3.54 38.59
N GLN A 30 -19.03 4.62 37.90
CA GLN A 30 -18.10 5.44 37.11
C GLN A 30 -16.90 5.99 37.90
N ALA A 31 -17.07 6.29 39.20
CA ALA A 31 -15.95 6.67 40.07
C ALA A 31 -15.03 5.46 40.31
N GLY A 32 -13.88 5.46 39.64
CA GLY A 32 -12.81 4.46 39.76
C GLY A 32 -12.83 3.35 38.71
N THR A 33 -13.86 3.23 37.87
CA THR A 33 -13.86 2.26 36.74
C THR A 33 -13.45 2.95 35.44
N THR A 34 -12.63 2.30 34.63
CA THR A 34 -12.37 2.72 33.24
C THR A 34 -13.63 2.68 32.40
N HIS A 35 -14.49 1.66 32.60
CA HIS A 35 -15.79 1.56 31.94
C HIS A 35 -16.89 1.14 32.93
N ALA A 36 -17.93 1.97 33.05
CA ALA A 36 -19.06 1.73 33.94
C ALA A 36 -20.22 1.06 33.18
N ILE A 37 -20.72 -0.06 33.71
CA ILE A 37 -21.81 -0.84 33.13
C ILE A 37 -22.98 -0.87 34.13
N ASN A 38 -24.08 -0.19 33.78
CA ASN A 38 -25.23 -0.05 34.67
C ASN A 38 -26.09 -1.33 34.72
N SER A 39 -25.69 -2.32 35.53
CA SER A 39 -26.48 -3.52 35.81
C SER A 39 -26.36 -3.96 37.25
N ALA A 40 -27.48 -4.19 37.93
CA ALA A 40 -27.53 -4.61 39.34
C ALA A 40 -26.76 -5.92 39.64
N THR A 41 -26.51 -6.74 38.62
CA THR A 41 -25.72 -8.00 38.73
C THR A 41 -24.21 -7.77 38.67
N ILE A 42 -23.79 -6.53 38.36
CA ILE A 42 -22.39 -6.13 38.29
C ILE A 42 -21.98 -5.44 39.60
N SER A 43 -20.91 -5.95 40.23
CA SER A 43 -20.25 -5.33 41.38
C SER A 43 -19.72 -3.93 41.07
N ARG A 44 -19.49 -3.10 42.11
CA ARG A 44 -18.90 -1.75 41.93
C ARG A 44 -17.55 -1.80 41.20
N HIS A 45 -16.74 -2.78 41.56
CA HIS A 45 -15.54 -3.26 40.88
C HIS A 45 -15.82 -4.72 40.54
N HIS A 46 -15.74 -5.14 39.29
CA HIS A 46 -16.15 -6.48 38.86
C HIS A 46 -15.03 -7.26 38.19
N LEU A 47 -14.43 -6.70 37.13
CA LEU A 47 -13.41 -7.35 36.33
C LEU A 47 -12.28 -6.36 36.08
N VAL A 48 -11.03 -6.81 36.23
CA VAL A 48 -9.87 -6.14 35.65
C VAL A 48 -9.43 -6.94 34.43
N ILE A 49 -9.35 -6.27 33.28
CA ILE A 49 -8.69 -6.78 32.07
C ILE A 49 -7.31 -6.13 32.02
N GLU A 50 -6.27 -6.93 31.96
CA GLU A 50 -4.88 -6.48 31.91
C GLU A 50 -4.24 -6.97 30.62
N VAL A 51 -3.68 -6.05 29.84
CA VAL A 51 -2.88 -6.38 28.67
C VAL A 51 -1.41 -6.25 29.08
N GLY A 52 -0.66 -7.33 28.93
CA GLY A 52 0.79 -7.33 29.17
C GLY A 52 1.52 -6.32 28.29
N ARG A 53 2.74 -5.95 28.67
CA ARG A 53 3.64 -5.24 27.75
C ARG A 53 4.05 -6.18 26.62
N VAL A 54 4.26 -5.61 25.43
CA VAL A 54 4.88 -6.31 24.31
C VAL A 54 6.32 -6.67 24.69
N GLN A 55 6.81 -7.86 24.33
CA GLN A 55 8.22 -8.21 24.61
C GLN A 55 9.13 -7.57 23.57
N GLN A 56 10.34 -7.18 23.96
CA GLN A 56 11.28 -6.56 23.04
C GLN A 56 11.59 -7.50 21.87
N GLY A 57 11.36 -7.04 20.64
CA GLY A 57 11.48 -7.83 19.42
C GLY A 57 10.20 -8.52 18.94
N ASP A 58 9.11 -8.54 19.72
CA ASP A 58 7.82 -9.09 19.28
C ASP A 58 7.21 -8.30 18.10
N GLY A 59 7.69 -7.09 17.80
CA GLY A 59 7.32 -6.33 16.61
C GLY A 59 7.70 -7.04 15.30
N LEU A 60 8.77 -7.84 15.31
CA LEU A 60 9.23 -8.60 14.14
C LEU A 60 8.52 -9.96 14.00
N HIS A 61 7.82 -10.42 15.05
CA HIS A 61 7.22 -11.74 15.12
C HIS A 61 5.71 -11.69 14.82
N ILE A 62 5.32 -12.03 13.59
CA ILE A 62 3.92 -11.93 13.09
C ILE A 62 2.87 -12.71 13.91
N HIS A 63 3.29 -13.67 14.74
CA HIS A 63 2.42 -14.47 15.59
C HIS A 63 2.46 -14.06 17.07
N ALA A 64 3.42 -13.22 17.48
CA ALA A 64 3.54 -12.73 18.85
C ALA A 64 2.42 -11.73 19.18
N ARG A 65 1.99 -11.70 20.44
CA ARG A 65 0.84 -10.93 20.93
C ARG A 65 1.07 -10.59 22.39
N SER A 66 0.64 -9.42 22.83
CA SER A 66 0.57 -9.12 24.26
C SER A 66 -0.31 -10.15 24.99
N LYS A 67 0.15 -10.60 26.16
CA LYS A 67 -0.64 -11.45 27.07
C LYS A 67 -1.94 -10.72 27.48
N LEU A 68 -3.02 -11.47 27.66
CA LEU A 68 -4.31 -10.94 28.08
C LEU A 68 -4.75 -11.65 29.36
N THR A 69 -4.89 -10.93 30.47
CA THR A 69 -5.17 -11.50 31.79
C THR A 69 -6.44 -10.90 32.38
N LEU A 70 -7.38 -11.75 32.79
CA LEU A 70 -8.66 -11.34 33.37
C LEU A 70 -8.72 -11.72 34.85
N THR A 71 -9.08 -10.77 35.72
CA THR A 71 -9.21 -10.99 37.17
C THR A 71 -10.56 -10.52 37.71
N ASP A 72 -11.38 -11.45 38.17
CA ASP A 72 -12.63 -11.14 38.86
C ASP A 72 -12.35 -10.55 40.25
N GLN A 73 -12.88 -9.35 40.50
CA GLN A 73 -12.64 -8.56 41.71
C GLN A 73 -13.51 -9.03 42.89
N LYS A 74 -13.50 -10.34 43.17
CA LYS A 74 -14.34 -11.01 44.18
C LYS A 74 -15.82 -10.65 44.01
N SER A 75 -16.29 -10.68 42.77
CA SER A 75 -17.62 -10.20 42.41
C SER A 75 -18.73 -11.09 43.01
N LYS A 76 -19.91 -10.50 43.26
CA LYS A 76 -21.03 -11.26 43.88
C LYS A 76 -21.50 -12.39 42.96
N CYS A 77 -21.66 -12.09 41.68
CA CYS A 77 -22.24 -12.98 40.69
C CYS A 77 -21.21 -13.78 39.86
N GLY A 78 -19.91 -13.45 39.94
CA GLY A 78 -18.85 -14.08 39.17
C GLY A 78 -18.73 -13.53 37.75
N THR A 79 -17.57 -13.77 37.14
CA THR A 79 -17.29 -13.54 35.72
C THR A 79 -17.20 -14.90 35.01
N ILE A 80 -17.78 -15.00 33.81
CA ILE A 80 -17.72 -16.19 32.95
C ILE A 80 -16.92 -15.85 31.69
N ILE A 81 -15.98 -16.70 31.29
CA ILE A 81 -15.18 -16.58 30.06
C ILE A 81 -15.36 -17.86 29.25
N ASP A 82 -15.92 -17.76 28.05
CA ASP A 82 -16.19 -18.90 27.15
C ASP A 82 -16.94 -20.07 27.83
N GLY A 83 -17.81 -19.75 28.79
CA GLY A 83 -18.58 -20.72 29.59
C GLY A 83 -17.93 -21.13 30.93
N GLU A 84 -16.66 -20.81 31.16
CA GLU A 84 -15.93 -21.14 32.39
C GLU A 84 -15.99 -20.00 33.42
N THR A 85 -16.29 -20.30 34.68
CA THR A 85 -16.41 -19.28 35.75
C THR A 85 -15.09 -19.01 36.45
N ILE A 86 -14.67 -17.74 36.54
CA ILE A 86 -13.42 -17.30 37.20
C ILE A 86 -13.67 -16.47 38.48
N LYS A 87 -14.73 -16.79 39.23
CA LYS A 87 -15.18 -15.97 40.37
C LYS A 87 -14.11 -15.84 41.45
N GLY A 88 -13.67 -14.61 41.74
CA GLY A 88 -12.61 -14.29 42.69
C GLY A 88 -11.21 -14.72 42.29
N THR A 89 -10.99 -15.17 41.04
CA THR A 89 -9.71 -15.68 40.54
C THR A 89 -9.22 -14.91 39.31
N THR A 90 -7.97 -15.18 38.93
CA THR A 90 -7.31 -14.67 37.73
C THR A 90 -7.15 -15.77 36.70
N LYS A 91 -7.29 -15.44 35.41
CA LYS A 91 -7.03 -16.32 34.28
C LYS A 91 -6.24 -15.58 33.20
N GLU A 92 -5.08 -16.12 32.83
CA GLU A 92 -4.37 -15.72 31.61
C GLU A 92 -5.05 -16.39 30.40
N LEU A 93 -5.35 -15.61 29.37
CA LEU A 93 -6.01 -16.06 28.14
C LEU A 93 -4.96 -16.29 27.05
N SER A 94 -4.99 -17.48 26.46
CA SER A 94 -4.05 -17.92 25.43
C SER A 94 -4.69 -18.92 24.47
N GLY A 95 -4.11 -19.07 23.28
CA GLY A 95 -4.51 -20.08 22.29
C GLY A 95 -5.76 -19.76 21.45
N ARG A 96 -6.43 -18.62 21.65
CA ARG A 96 -7.55 -18.16 20.80
C ARG A 96 -7.40 -16.71 20.34
N ASP A 97 -8.09 -16.40 19.24
CA ASP A 97 -8.18 -15.06 18.64
C ASP A 97 -9.41 -14.28 19.13
N GLU A 98 -10.37 -14.93 19.79
CA GLU A 98 -11.60 -14.28 20.28
C GLU A 98 -12.08 -14.95 21.58
N TYR A 99 -12.59 -14.15 22.52
CA TYR A 99 -13.15 -14.58 23.80
C TYR A 99 -14.45 -13.84 24.11
N SER A 100 -15.41 -14.54 24.70
CA SER A 100 -16.69 -14.00 25.17
C SER A 100 -16.72 -13.96 26.69
N VAL A 101 -16.92 -12.77 27.26
CA VAL A 101 -16.80 -12.49 28.70
C VAL A 101 -18.12 -11.94 29.25
N VAL A 102 -18.76 -12.66 30.17
CA VAL A 102 -20.04 -12.28 30.79
C VAL A 102 -19.81 -11.86 32.24
N LEU A 103 -20.26 -10.65 32.57
CA LEU A 103 -20.15 -10.07 33.92
C LEU A 103 -21.44 -10.31 34.70
N GLY A 104 -21.38 -11.20 35.70
CA GLY A 104 -22.54 -11.57 36.52
C GLY A 104 -23.67 -12.22 35.70
N ARG A 105 -24.75 -11.48 35.45
CA ARG A 105 -25.85 -11.89 34.56
C ARG A 105 -26.19 -10.80 33.54
N TYR A 106 -25.21 -9.99 33.17
CA TYR A 106 -25.39 -8.96 32.15
C TYR A 106 -25.61 -9.61 30.77
N PRO A 107 -26.70 -9.30 30.04
CA PRO A 107 -27.09 -10.06 28.85
C PRO A 107 -26.23 -9.78 27.61
N HIS A 108 -25.39 -8.74 27.62
CA HIS A 108 -24.51 -8.39 26.52
C HIS A 108 -23.06 -8.75 26.88
N PRO A 109 -22.48 -9.82 26.31
CA PRO A 109 -21.09 -10.18 26.57
C PRO A 109 -20.13 -9.09 26.10
N LEU A 110 -18.98 -9.02 26.76
CA LEU A 110 -17.79 -8.34 26.29
C LEU A 110 -17.06 -9.30 25.34
N LYS A 111 -16.93 -8.93 24.06
CA LYS A 111 -16.22 -9.69 23.03
C LYS A 111 -14.81 -9.11 22.90
N ILE A 112 -13.78 -9.88 23.24
CA ILE A 112 -12.39 -9.47 23.12
C ILE A 112 -11.75 -10.22 21.97
N LYS A 113 -11.30 -9.51 20.93
CA LYS A 113 -10.78 -10.10 19.69
C LYS A 113 -9.37 -9.62 19.38
N TRP A 114 -8.51 -10.53 18.95
CA TRP A 114 -7.21 -10.21 18.36
C TRP A 114 -7.40 -9.79 16.90
N CYS A 115 -7.10 -8.54 16.62
CA CYS A 115 -6.98 -8.01 15.27
C CYS A 115 -5.48 -7.90 14.93
N PRO A 116 -4.93 -8.74 14.03
CA PRO A 116 -3.55 -8.62 13.60
C PRO A 116 -3.39 -7.35 12.75
N VAL A 117 -2.32 -6.59 13.00
CA VAL A 117 -1.92 -5.44 12.20
C VAL A 117 -0.46 -5.65 11.84
N VAL A 118 -0.19 -5.87 10.56
CA VAL A 118 1.13 -6.21 10.02
C VAL A 118 1.44 -5.30 8.85
N LEU A 119 2.50 -4.52 8.99
CA LEU A 119 3.01 -3.57 8.01
C LEU A 119 4.25 -4.17 7.33
N SER A 120 4.15 -4.45 6.03
CA SER A 120 5.27 -4.88 5.21
C SER A 120 5.94 -3.68 4.56
N PHE A 121 7.27 -3.63 4.61
CA PHE A 121 8.05 -2.48 4.14
C PHE A 121 8.91 -2.82 2.92
N SER A 122 9.32 -1.78 2.17
CA SER A 122 10.34 -1.91 1.12
C SER A 122 11.41 -0.83 1.26
N PHE A 123 12.62 -1.26 1.61
CA PHE A 123 13.80 -0.41 1.82
C PHE A 123 14.87 -0.65 0.75
N GLY A 124 15.86 0.25 0.69
CA GLY A 124 17.01 0.10 -0.19
C GLY A 124 18.02 -0.91 0.35
N SER A 125 18.86 -1.48 -0.52
CA SER A 125 19.91 -2.44 -0.15
C SER A 125 21.14 -1.82 0.54
N GLN A 126 20.97 -0.69 1.24
CA GLN A 126 22.03 0.08 1.89
C GLN A 126 21.70 0.47 3.34
N GLU A 127 20.59 -0.02 3.88
CA GLU A 127 20.17 0.23 5.26
C GLU A 127 20.54 -1.00 6.10
N GLU A 128 21.41 -0.84 7.11
CA GLU A 128 21.89 -1.96 7.94
C GLU A 128 20.82 -2.51 8.90
N ASP A 129 20.00 -1.62 9.47
CA ASP A 129 18.76 -1.97 10.17
C ASP A 129 17.59 -1.16 9.58
N PRO A 130 16.96 -1.68 8.50
CA PRO A 130 15.89 -0.97 7.81
C PRO A 130 14.59 -0.88 8.64
N LEU A 131 14.36 -1.78 9.61
CA LEU A 131 13.12 -1.81 10.38
C LEU A 131 13.20 -1.02 11.70
N SER A 132 14.40 -0.77 12.25
CA SER A 132 14.66 0.01 13.48
C SER A 132 13.65 1.14 13.76
N HIS A 133 13.52 2.08 12.84
CA HIS A 133 12.62 3.23 12.99
C HIS A 133 11.14 2.83 13.09
N ALA A 134 10.67 1.94 12.22
CA ALA A 134 9.29 1.48 12.26
C ALA A 134 9.01 0.64 13.52
N GLN A 135 9.93 -0.26 13.89
CA GLN A 135 9.81 -1.11 15.08
C GLN A 135 9.74 -0.26 16.36
N SER A 136 10.68 0.66 16.56
CA SER A 136 10.73 1.54 17.74
C SER A 136 9.49 2.43 17.92
N ARG A 137 8.67 2.61 16.89
CA ARG A 137 7.44 3.41 16.94
C ARG A 137 6.16 2.57 17.04
N LEU A 138 6.20 1.30 16.64
CA LEU A 138 5.00 0.46 16.44
C LEU A 138 4.97 -0.80 17.31
N GLU A 139 6.12 -1.28 17.82
CA GLU A 139 6.21 -2.51 18.60
C GLU A 139 5.33 -2.45 19.86
N ASP A 140 5.47 -1.40 20.68
CA ASP A 140 4.65 -1.15 21.88
C ASP A 140 3.14 -1.01 21.60
N LEU A 141 2.74 -0.81 20.33
CA LEU A 141 1.34 -0.74 19.91
C LEU A 141 0.78 -2.14 19.54
N ASP A 142 1.59 -3.18 19.63
CA ASP A 142 1.31 -4.55 19.18
C ASP A 142 1.06 -4.65 17.66
N ILE A 143 1.69 -3.73 16.91
CA ILE A 143 1.71 -3.68 15.45
C ILE A 143 3.03 -4.29 14.96
N LYS A 144 2.94 -5.18 13.97
CA LYS A 144 4.09 -5.95 13.48
C LYS A 144 4.72 -5.31 12.25
N THR A 145 6.05 -5.26 12.21
CA THR A 145 6.83 -4.63 11.14
C THR A 145 7.73 -5.67 10.48
N ILE A 146 7.57 -5.90 9.18
CA ILE A 146 8.28 -6.97 8.47
C ILE A 146 8.81 -6.52 7.10
N LEU A 147 9.90 -7.16 6.65
CA LEU A 147 10.43 -6.99 5.29
C LEU A 147 9.65 -7.78 4.24
N PRO A 148 9.40 -9.10 4.37
CA PRO A 148 8.64 -9.84 3.35
C PRO A 148 7.19 -9.35 3.25
N TYR A 149 6.60 -9.55 2.06
CA TYR A 149 5.15 -9.63 1.96
C TYR A 149 4.74 -11.06 2.36
N VAL A 150 3.77 -11.20 3.25
CA VAL A 150 3.30 -12.52 3.73
C VAL A 150 1.80 -12.58 3.48
N VAL A 151 1.41 -13.47 2.56
CA VAL A 151 0.00 -13.75 2.21
C VAL A 151 -0.79 -14.09 3.50
N ASP A 152 -2.02 -13.61 3.59
CA ASP A 152 -2.92 -13.73 4.76
C ASP A 152 -2.39 -13.18 6.10
N LYS A 153 -1.28 -12.44 6.10
CA LYS A 153 -0.73 -11.79 7.30
C LYS A 153 -0.50 -10.30 7.09
N THR A 154 0.11 -9.88 5.98
CA THR A 154 0.31 -8.47 5.64
C THR A 154 -1.04 -7.75 5.50
N THR A 155 -1.23 -6.69 6.27
CA THR A 155 -2.43 -5.83 6.25
C THR A 155 -2.23 -4.57 5.43
N HIS A 156 -1.02 -4.01 5.49
CA HIS A 156 -0.63 -2.75 4.85
C HIS A 156 0.77 -2.91 4.26
N VAL A 157 1.02 -2.32 3.09
CA VAL A 157 2.38 -2.16 2.53
C VAL A 157 2.79 -0.70 2.60
N VAL A 158 3.84 -0.41 3.37
CA VAL A 158 4.39 0.93 3.54
C VAL A 158 5.44 1.19 2.46
N GLN A 159 5.21 2.18 1.59
CA GLN A 159 6.05 2.44 0.42
C GLN A 159 5.96 3.90 -0.08
N LYS A 160 7.00 4.36 -0.80
CA LYS A 160 7.10 5.75 -1.32
C LYS A 160 6.54 5.95 -2.74
N LYS A 161 6.05 4.88 -3.39
CA LYS A 161 5.57 4.86 -4.79
C LYS A 161 4.40 3.89 -4.88
N ARG A 162 3.46 4.08 -5.83
CA ARG A 162 2.32 3.17 -5.98
C ARG A 162 2.71 1.86 -6.65
N ASN A 163 3.44 1.95 -7.77
CA ASN A 163 3.92 0.77 -8.50
C ASN A 163 5.22 0.19 -7.91
N THR A 164 5.10 -0.82 -7.04
CA THR A 164 6.22 -1.68 -6.59
C THR A 164 5.75 -3.13 -6.46
N ALA A 165 6.67 -4.09 -6.50
CA ALA A 165 6.38 -5.51 -6.32
C ALA A 165 5.53 -5.85 -5.08
N LYS A 166 5.77 -5.22 -3.92
CA LYS A 166 4.94 -5.46 -2.72
C LYS A 166 3.61 -4.70 -2.79
N GLY A 167 3.60 -3.53 -3.44
CA GLY A 167 2.38 -2.80 -3.74
C GLY A 167 1.41 -3.58 -4.63
N LEU A 168 1.93 -4.22 -5.69
CA LEU A 168 1.13 -5.08 -6.57
C LEU A 168 0.57 -6.30 -5.82
N GLN A 169 1.38 -6.97 -4.99
CA GLN A 169 0.92 -8.06 -4.13
C GLN A 169 -0.20 -7.61 -3.18
N ALA A 170 -0.06 -6.44 -2.55
CA ALA A 170 -1.10 -5.88 -1.69
C ALA A 170 -2.40 -5.62 -2.46
N LEU A 171 -2.34 -4.97 -3.63
CA LEU A 171 -3.51 -4.66 -4.44
C LEU A 171 -4.27 -5.92 -4.89
N ILE A 172 -3.54 -6.97 -5.29
CA ILE A 172 -4.09 -8.29 -5.68
C ILE A 172 -4.80 -8.97 -4.50
N ASN A 173 -4.19 -8.91 -3.30
CA ASN A 173 -4.70 -9.58 -2.11
C ASN A 173 -5.76 -8.75 -1.34
N GLY A 174 -6.29 -7.67 -1.93
CA GLY A 174 -7.20 -6.76 -1.25
C GLY A 174 -6.62 -6.19 0.05
N LYS A 175 -5.39 -5.64 0.00
CA LYS A 175 -4.68 -5.02 1.12
C LYS A 175 -4.30 -3.58 0.78
N HIS A 176 -4.12 -2.74 1.80
CA HIS A 176 -3.81 -1.33 1.60
C HIS A 176 -2.35 -1.10 1.21
N ILE A 177 -2.12 -0.10 0.36
CA ILE A 177 -0.80 0.51 0.18
C ILE A 177 -0.82 1.91 0.81
N VAL A 178 0.19 2.22 1.62
CA VAL A 178 0.26 3.48 2.39
C VAL A 178 1.65 4.10 2.32
N ASP A 179 1.71 5.40 2.51
CA ASP A 179 2.94 6.18 2.61
C ASP A 179 3.59 6.06 4.01
N PRO A 180 4.85 6.50 4.19
CA PRO A 180 5.50 6.46 5.50
C PRO A 180 4.84 7.34 6.58
N ALA A 181 4.04 8.35 6.22
CA ALA A 181 3.39 9.24 7.19
C ALA A 181 2.25 8.52 7.95
N TYR A 182 1.73 7.42 7.42
CA TYR A 182 0.77 6.54 8.09
C TYR A 182 1.25 6.10 9.49
N ILE A 183 2.57 5.87 9.66
CA ILE A 183 3.18 5.47 10.93
C ILE A 183 2.97 6.55 12.01
N GLU A 184 3.20 7.81 11.67
CA GLU A 184 3.07 8.92 12.61
C GLU A 184 1.61 9.11 13.03
N HIS A 185 0.65 8.89 12.13
CA HIS A 185 -0.77 8.95 12.48
C HIS A 185 -1.23 7.74 13.32
N LEU A 186 -0.67 6.53 13.11
CA LEU A 186 -0.90 5.40 14.02
C LEU A 186 -0.41 5.71 15.43
N VAL A 187 0.80 6.27 15.56
CA VAL A 187 1.35 6.66 16.87
C VAL A 187 0.54 7.79 17.50
N TYR A 188 0.12 8.79 16.72
CA TYR A 188 -0.73 9.89 17.18
C TYR A 188 -2.06 9.38 17.73
N ALA A 189 -2.77 8.52 17.00
CA ALA A 189 -4.03 7.90 17.43
C ALA A 189 -3.87 7.02 18.69
N ALA A 190 -2.68 6.44 18.88
CA ALA A 190 -2.33 5.64 20.05
C ALA A 190 -1.82 6.45 21.26
N THR A 191 -1.67 7.77 21.15
CA THR A 191 -1.11 8.66 22.18
C THR A 191 -2.22 9.47 22.86
N SER A 192 -2.15 9.62 24.19
CA SER A 192 -3.10 10.47 24.92
C SER A 192 -2.84 11.94 24.63
N THR A 193 -3.91 12.72 24.41
CA THR A 193 -3.84 14.19 24.30
C THR A 193 -3.78 14.89 25.66
N GLU A 194 -4.14 14.19 26.75
CA GLU A 194 -4.08 14.71 28.13
C GLU A 194 -2.80 14.20 28.81
N LEU A 195 -1.66 14.84 28.51
CA LEU A 195 -0.33 14.50 29.05
C LEU A 195 -0.21 14.59 30.58
N GLU A 196 -1.07 15.37 31.23
CA GLU A 196 -1.07 15.61 32.69
C GLU A 196 -1.82 14.54 33.49
N ARG A 197 -2.49 13.58 32.83
CA ARG A 197 -3.24 12.50 33.48
C ARG A 197 -2.74 11.14 33.01
N GLU A 198 -2.03 10.45 33.89
CA GLU A 198 -1.48 9.11 33.64
C GLU A 198 -2.56 8.07 33.28
N GLU A 199 -3.80 8.26 33.75
CA GLU A 199 -4.95 7.38 33.46
C GLU A 199 -5.68 7.71 32.13
N ALA A 200 -5.32 8.81 31.45
CA ALA A 200 -6.06 9.26 30.27
C ALA A 200 -6.06 8.21 29.13
N LEU A 201 -7.19 8.12 28.44
CA LEU A 201 -7.40 7.22 27.31
C LEU A 201 -6.94 7.91 26.02
N CYS A 202 -6.16 7.22 25.17
CA CYS A 202 -5.86 7.74 23.84
C CYS A 202 -7.08 7.60 22.89
N PRO A 203 -7.09 8.27 21.73
CA PRO A 203 -8.20 8.18 20.76
C PRO A 203 -8.64 6.74 20.43
N LEU A 204 -7.69 5.81 20.20
CA LEU A 204 -7.99 4.40 19.92
C LEU A 204 -8.64 3.64 21.10
N GLU A 205 -8.43 4.09 22.34
CA GLU A 205 -9.08 3.54 23.55
C GLU A 205 -10.48 4.13 23.79
N LEU A 206 -10.83 5.23 23.12
CA LEU A 206 -12.13 5.90 23.24
C LEU A 206 -13.10 5.47 22.12
N ASP A 207 -12.59 5.37 20.89
CA ASP A 207 -13.33 4.94 19.71
C ASP A 207 -12.33 4.44 18.66
N PHE A 208 -12.09 3.14 18.63
CA PHE A 208 -11.13 2.52 17.72
C PHE A 208 -11.47 2.82 16.25
N ASP A 209 -12.75 2.74 15.89
CA ASP A 209 -13.19 2.85 14.50
C ASP A 209 -13.15 4.29 13.99
N ALA A 210 -13.49 5.26 14.84
CA ALA A 210 -13.39 6.67 14.46
C ALA A 210 -11.94 7.22 14.53
N ALA A 211 -11.08 6.64 15.37
CA ALA A 211 -9.70 7.09 15.54
C ALA A 211 -8.65 6.32 14.71
N TRP A 212 -8.99 5.16 14.14
CA TRP A 212 -8.06 4.42 13.28
C TRP A 212 -7.69 5.26 12.04
N PRO A 213 -6.39 5.48 11.74
CA PRO A 213 -5.99 6.24 10.57
C PRO A 213 -6.49 5.59 9.29
N ASP A 214 -7.28 6.35 8.54
CA ASP A 214 -7.85 5.99 7.24
C ASP A 214 -6.74 5.76 6.20
N PRO A 215 -6.51 4.52 5.72
CA PRO A 215 -5.43 4.23 4.79
C PRO A 215 -5.58 4.92 3.43
N THR A 216 -6.81 5.26 3.02
CA THR A 216 -7.06 5.88 1.70
C THR A 216 -6.44 7.28 1.61
N LYS A 217 -6.41 8.01 2.73
CA LYS A 217 -5.76 9.32 2.88
C LYS A 217 -4.23 9.25 2.88
N HIS A 218 -3.67 8.04 2.89
CA HIS A 218 -2.24 7.76 2.90
C HIS A 218 -1.74 7.06 1.65
N LEU A 219 -2.52 7.05 0.56
CA LEU A 219 -2.08 6.50 -0.72
C LEU A 219 -0.79 7.23 -1.18
N PRO A 220 0.34 6.52 -1.43
CA PRO A 220 1.59 7.14 -1.87
C PRO A 220 1.41 8.07 -3.07
N PRO A 221 2.24 9.11 -3.25
CA PRO A 221 2.08 10.04 -4.37
C PRO A 221 2.23 9.34 -5.73
N ARG A 222 1.52 9.85 -6.75
CA ARG A 222 1.65 9.36 -8.14
C ARG A 222 3.09 9.53 -8.61
N GLY A 223 3.62 8.48 -9.22
CA GLY A 223 4.97 8.40 -9.78
C GLY A 223 4.95 8.52 -11.31
N LYS A 224 5.60 7.55 -11.97
CA LYS A 224 5.56 7.38 -13.44
C LYS A 224 4.56 6.28 -13.83
N GLU A 225 3.45 6.16 -13.11
CA GLU A 225 2.42 5.19 -13.45
C GLU A 225 1.71 5.60 -14.75
N THR A 226 1.40 4.62 -15.61
CA THR A 226 0.72 4.82 -16.90
C THR A 226 -0.80 4.78 -16.80
N THR A 227 -1.34 4.57 -15.60
CA THR A 227 -2.79 4.47 -15.34
C THR A 227 -3.42 5.84 -15.13
N ASP A 228 -4.58 6.07 -15.75
CA ASP A 228 -5.42 7.26 -15.60
C ASP A 228 -6.40 7.17 -14.42
N LEU A 229 -6.54 5.98 -13.83
CA LEU A 229 -7.55 5.67 -12.81
C LEU A 229 -7.48 6.57 -11.57
N PRO A 230 -8.63 6.84 -10.91
CA PRO A 230 -8.70 7.63 -9.68
C PRO A 230 -8.05 6.92 -8.50
N ASP A 231 -7.82 7.66 -7.41
CA ASP A 231 -7.15 7.14 -6.22
C ASP A 231 -7.98 6.05 -5.50
N SER A 232 -9.31 6.08 -5.62
CA SER A 232 -10.21 5.02 -5.15
C SER A 232 -10.01 3.67 -5.85
N ALA A 233 -9.39 3.64 -7.04
CA ALA A 233 -9.03 2.37 -7.68
C ALA A 233 -7.96 1.60 -6.88
N TYR A 234 -7.22 2.24 -5.98
CA TYR A 234 -6.22 1.58 -5.14
C TYR A 234 -6.79 1.00 -3.83
N GLU A 235 -8.10 1.12 -3.61
CA GLU A 235 -8.76 0.50 -2.46
C GLU A 235 -8.69 -1.04 -2.53
N PRO A 236 -8.77 -1.74 -1.38
CA PRO A 236 -8.92 -3.19 -1.32
C PRO A 236 -10.10 -3.70 -2.14
N GLN A 237 -9.84 -4.63 -3.05
CA GLN A 237 -10.84 -5.38 -3.82
C GLN A 237 -10.38 -6.84 -3.81
N LEU A 238 -11.28 -7.75 -3.41
CA LEU A 238 -10.97 -9.19 -3.31
C LEU A 238 -11.14 -9.90 -4.65
N GLU A 239 -11.83 -9.26 -5.59
CA GLU A 239 -12.07 -9.70 -6.97
C GLU A 239 -10.76 -9.80 -7.78
N ARG A 240 -9.63 -9.30 -7.25
CA ARG A 240 -8.31 -9.29 -7.90
C ARG A 240 -7.45 -10.52 -7.60
N LEU A 241 -7.89 -11.42 -6.72
CA LEU A 241 -7.10 -12.57 -6.24
C LEU A 241 -6.66 -13.51 -7.37
N ASP A 242 -7.44 -13.59 -8.44
CA ASP A 242 -7.24 -14.45 -9.62
C ASP A 242 -6.99 -13.64 -10.91
N VAL A 243 -6.61 -12.36 -10.80
CA VAL A 243 -6.46 -11.44 -11.95
C VAL A 243 -5.53 -11.93 -13.07
N PHE A 244 -4.59 -12.82 -12.76
CA PHE A 244 -3.66 -13.45 -13.70
C PHE A 244 -3.93 -14.94 -13.93
N GLU A 245 -5.06 -15.48 -13.46
CA GLU A 245 -5.47 -16.84 -13.82
C GLU A 245 -5.52 -17.01 -15.35
N GLY A 246 -5.15 -18.19 -15.81
CA GLY A 246 -5.00 -18.45 -17.24
C GLY A 246 -3.63 -18.04 -17.82
N TYR A 247 -2.96 -17.00 -17.29
CA TYR A 247 -1.75 -16.41 -17.88
C TYR A 247 -0.44 -17.09 -17.46
N THR A 248 0.57 -16.98 -18.32
CA THR A 248 1.95 -17.41 -18.05
C THR A 248 2.93 -16.37 -18.60
N PHE A 249 3.75 -15.81 -17.73
CA PHE A 249 4.68 -14.73 -18.03
C PHE A 249 6.10 -15.29 -18.09
N VAL A 250 6.72 -15.16 -19.26
CA VAL A 250 8.10 -15.59 -19.51
C VAL A 250 9.04 -14.40 -19.35
N PHE A 251 10.12 -14.60 -18.60
CA PHE A 251 11.15 -13.63 -18.31
C PHE A 251 12.48 -14.07 -18.91
N CYS A 252 13.24 -13.12 -19.44
CA CYS A 252 14.65 -13.32 -19.84
C CYS A 252 15.64 -12.64 -18.88
N ASP A 253 15.15 -12.08 -17.77
CA ASP A 253 15.93 -11.32 -16.78
C ASP A 253 15.59 -11.81 -15.37
N SER A 254 16.57 -12.41 -14.70
CA SER A 254 16.40 -12.96 -13.35
C SER A 254 15.98 -11.90 -12.33
N SER A 255 16.45 -10.65 -12.44
CA SER A 255 16.09 -9.58 -11.49
C SER A 255 14.66 -9.11 -11.67
N ARG A 256 14.11 -9.18 -12.89
CA ARG A 256 12.68 -8.90 -13.17
C ARG A 256 11.80 -10.08 -12.77
N PHE A 257 12.27 -11.31 -12.99
CA PHE A 257 11.61 -12.52 -12.51
C PHE A 257 11.46 -12.49 -10.99
N GLU A 258 12.54 -12.28 -10.24
CA GLU A 258 12.52 -12.19 -8.76
C GLU A 258 11.60 -11.06 -8.25
N GLU A 259 11.53 -9.94 -8.96
CA GLU A 259 10.69 -8.79 -8.63
C GLU A 259 9.20 -9.03 -8.89
N LEU A 260 8.83 -9.75 -9.95
CA LEU A 260 7.44 -9.90 -10.40
C LEU A 260 6.84 -11.29 -10.17
N GLN A 261 7.62 -12.31 -9.82
CA GLN A 261 7.10 -13.66 -9.54
C GLN A 261 6.09 -13.67 -8.38
N GLY A 262 6.33 -12.88 -7.32
CA GLY A 262 5.40 -12.72 -6.20
C GLY A 262 4.04 -12.17 -6.63
N PRO A 263 3.96 -10.95 -7.22
CA PRO A 263 2.72 -10.42 -7.80
C PRO A 263 1.99 -11.39 -8.72
N ILE A 264 2.71 -12.04 -9.65
CA ILE A 264 2.12 -12.93 -10.64
C ILE A 264 1.49 -14.17 -9.98
N THR A 265 2.23 -14.82 -9.07
CA THR A 265 1.78 -16.04 -8.38
C THR A 265 0.64 -15.73 -7.43
N ASN A 266 0.69 -14.59 -6.72
CA ASN A 266 -0.39 -14.12 -5.85
C ASN A 266 -1.70 -13.84 -6.63
N GLY A 267 -1.62 -13.56 -7.93
CA GLY A 267 -2.77 -13.37 -8.82
C GLY A 267 -3.17 -14.63 -9.59
N HIS A 268 -2.73 -15.82 -9.16
CA HIS A 268 -2.93 -17.12 -9.82
C HIS A 268 -2.29 -17.28 -11.23
N GLY A 269 -1.42 -16.37 -11.63
CA GLY A 269 -0.60 -16.51 -12.83
C GLY A 269 0.64 -17.37 -12.63
N LYS A 270 1.29 -17.77 -13.72
CA LYS A 270 2.58 -18.47 -13.68
C LYS A 270 3.72 -17.54 -14.12
N ALA A 271 4.82 -17.52 -13.39
CA ALA A 271 6.07 -16.87 -13.81
C ALA A 271 7.11 -17.93 -14.20
N LEU A 272 7.81 -17.73 -15.32
CA LEU A 272 8.84 -18.63 -15.82
C LEU A 272 10.10 -17.87 -16.24
N LEU A 273 11.27 -18.37 -15.87
CA LEU A 273 12.56 -17.77 -16.26
C LEU A 273 13.24 -18.59 -17.36
N PHE A 274 13.34 -18.00 -18.55
CA PHE A 274 14.24 -18.44 -19.60
C PHE A 274 15.62 -17.83 -19.35
N LYS A 275 16.62 -18.66 -19.03
CA LYS A 275 17.99 -18.19 -18.78
C LYS A 275 18.67 -17.87 -20.10
N VAL A 276 18.64 -16.60 -20.49
CA VAL A 276 19.24 -16.14 -21.74
C VAL A 276 20.74 -15.87 -21.58
N GLU A 277 21.52 -16.37 -22.52
CA GLU A 277 22.92 -16.04 -22.77
C GLU A 277 22.96 -15.14 -24.02
N PRO A 278 23.21 -13.82 -23.86
CA PRO A 278 23.31 -12.89 -24.99
C PRO A 278 24.30 -13.38 -26.04
N GLU A 279 24.00 -13.08 -27.30
CA GLU A 279 24.79 -13.46 -28.48
C GLU A 279 24.88 -14.97 -28.77
N LYS A 280 24.37 -15.84 -27.87
CA LYS A 280 24.27 -17.29 -28.10
C LYS A 280 22.86 -17.78 -28.40
N ASN A 281 21.87 -17.47 -27.56
CA ASN A 281 20.51 -17.96 -27.77
C ASN A 281 19.84 -17.26 -28.97
N THR A 282 19.12 -18.02 -29.77
CA THR A 282 18.31 -17.51 -30.88
C THR A 282 16.89 -17.12 -30.42
N PRO A 283 16.22 -16.19 -31.14
CA PRO A 283 14.79 -15.92 -30.95
C PRO A 283 13.92 -17.18 -30.98
N GLN A 284 14.26 -18.15 -31.83
CA GLN A 284 13.51 -19.40 -31.97
C GLN A 284 13.53 -20.24 -30.69
N GLU A 285 14.66 -20.36 -29.99
CA GLU A 285 14.74 -21.12 -28.74
C GLU A 285 13.79 -20.58 -27.65
N LEU A 286 13.62 -19.26 -27.59
CA LEU A 286 12.65 -18.64 -26.68
C LEU A 286 11.21 -18.90 -27.14
N ILE A 287 10.92 -18.86 -28.45
CA ILE A 287 9.60 -19.19 -28.99
C ILE A 287 9.24 -20.66 -28.72
N ASP A 288 10.20 -21.57 -28.87
CA ASP A 288 10.04 -22.99 -28.56
C ASP A 288 9.86 -23.22 -27.05
N TYR A 289 10.49 -22.39 -26.21
CA TYR A 289 10.23 -22.38 -24.76
C TYR A 289 8.82 -21.87 -24.44
N MET A 290 8.38 -20.76 -25.04
CA MET A 290 7.04 -20.19 -24.85
C MET A 290 5.94 -21.14 -25.33
N THR A 291 6.14 -21.80 -26.48
CA THR A 291 5.21 -22.79 -27.05
C THR A 291 5.13 -24.07 -26.21
N ARG A 292 6.24 -24.51 -25.60
CA ARG A 292 6.21 -25.60 -24.62
C ARG A 292 5.52 -25.18 -23.32
N ALA A 293 5.71 -23.94 -22.89
CA ALA A 293 5.06 -23.40 -21.69
C ALA A 293 3.55 -23.20 -21.86
N SER A 294 3.05 -22.97 -23.09
CA SER A 294 1.62 -22.78 -23.33
C SER A 294 0.79 -24.06 -23.17
N GLY A 295 1.36 -25.21 -23.56
CA GLY A 295 0.56 -26.43 -23.74
C GLY A 295 -0.67 -26.13 -24.61
N ASN A 296 -1.84 -26.56 -24.18
CA ASN A 296 -3.12 -26.35 -24.87
C ASN A 296 -3.60 -24.89 -24.90
N LYS A 297 -2.95 -23.95 -24.18
CA LYS A 297 -3.37 -22.54 -24.12
C LYS A 297 -2.89 -21.70 -25.30
N GLY A 298 -1.94 -22.21 -26.10
CA GLY A 298 -1.31 -21.43 -27.17
C GLY A 298 -0.54 -20.18 -26.70
N LEU A 299 0.02 -19.47 -27.67
CA LEU A 299 0.55 -18.13 -27.41
C LEU A 299 -0.66 -17.18 -27.26
N ALA A 300 -0.53 -16.08 -26.52
CA ALA A 300 -1.67 -15.20 -26.19
C ALA A 300 -2.42 -14.56 -27.38
N ARG A 301 -1.95 -14.79 -28.61
CA ARG A 301 -2.63 -14.45 -29.87
C ARG A 301 -3.85 -15.35 -30.16
N ASP A 302 -3.87 -16.56 -29.61
CA ASP A 302 -4.81 -17.62 -29.99
C ASP A 302 -5.97 -17.82 -28.99
N LEU A 303 -6.08 -16.96 -27.97
CA LEU A 303 -7.11 -17.04 -26.92
C LEU A 303 -8.11 -15.87 -26.97
N ASP A 304 -9.35 -16.19 -26.59
CA ASP A 304 -10.50 -15.30 -26.40
C ASP A 304 -10.38 -14.30 -25.23
N GLY A 305 -9.19 -14.14 -24.66
CA GLY A 305 -8.92 -13.37 -23.44
C GLY A 305 -8.83 -14.21 -22.17
N SER A 306 -9.03 -15.53 -22.24
CA SER A 306 -8.95 -16.46 -21.09
C SER A 306 -7.54 -16.83 -20.59
N GLY A 307 -6.47 -16.23 -21.14
CA GLY A 307 -5.10 -16.48 -20.67
C GLY A 307 -4.02 -16.30 -21.73
N GLY A 308 -2.94 -17.09 -21.60
CA GLY A 308 -1.93 -17.26 -22.65
C GLY A 308 -0.50 -17.02 -22.17
N VAL A 309 0.47 -17.30 -23.05
CA VAL A 309 1.90 -17.04 -22.79
C VAL A 309 2.31 -15.68 -23.33
N LEU A 310 2.88 -14.86 -22.45
CA LEU A 310 3.31 -13.49 -22.70
C LEU A 310 4.78 -13.29 -22.31
N LEU A 311 5.54 -12.55 -23.13
CA LEU A 311 6.92 -12.17 -22.81
C LEU A 311 6.97 -10.88 -21.97
N VAL A 312 7.75 -10.85 -20.89
CA VAL A 312 8.02 -9.64 -20.10
C VAL A 312 9.37 -9.02 -20.49
N GLN A 313 9.39 -7.71 -20.71
CA GLN A 313 10.58 -6.98 -21.15
C GLN A 313 11.75 -7.08 -20.13
N PRO A 314 12.95 -7.52 -20.56
CA PRO A 314 14.14 -7.59 -19.71
C PRO A 314 14.75 -6.20 -19.45
N ARG A 315 15.58 -6.05 -18.42
CA ARG A 315 16.32 -4.79 -18.20
C ARG A 315 17.51 -4.73 -19.17
N LYS A 316 17.44 -3.84 -20.16
CA LYS A 316 18.45 -3.64 -21.21
C LYS A 316 19.83 -3.11 -20.75
N LYS A 317 20.19 -3.20 -19.47
CA LYS A 317 21.42 -2.59 -18.89
C LYS A 317 22.74 -3.09 -19.50
N ARG A 318 22.75 -4.27 -20.11
CA ARG A 318 23.90 -4.84 -20.86
C ARG A 318 23.35 -5.46 -22.14
N HIS A 319 24.14 -5.43 -23.21
CA HIS A 319 23.76 -5.93 -24.54
C HIS A 319 22.43 -5.34 -25.08
N GLU A 320 22.15 -4.06 -24.79
CA GLU A 320 20.90 -3.35 -25.16
C GLU A 320 20.48 -3.58 -26.62
N LYS A 321 21.37 -3.27 -27.57
CA LYS A 321 21.11 -3.45 -29.01
C LYS A 321 20.85 -4.91 -29.40
N TRP A 322 21.39 -5.88 -28.67
CA TRP A 322 21.13 -7.30 -28.91
C TRP A 322 19.73 -7.67 -28.40
N PHE A 323 19.40 -7.29 -27.16
CA PHE A 323 18.06 -7.48 -26.59
C PHE A 323 16.97 -6.81 -27.44
N GLU A 324 17.24 -5.62 -27.98
CA GLU A 324 16.31 -4.94 -28.90
C GLU A 324 16.03 -5.75 -30.15
N ARG A 325 17.06 -6.24 -30.85
CA ARG A 325 16.86 -7.09 -32.04
C ARG A 325 16.18 -8.41 -31.67
N PHE A 326 16.56 -9.00 -30.54
CA PHE A 326 16.02 -10.26 -30.05
C PHE A 326 14.53 -10.15 -29.69
N GLU A 327 14.13 -9.17 -28.86
CA GLU A 327 12.72 -8.89 -28.53
C GLU A 327 11.90 -8.55 -29.78
N ASN A 328 12.46 -7.74 -30.69
CA ASN A 328 11.78 -7.31 -31.91
C ASN A 328 11.49 -8.50 -32.83
N GLU A 329 12.46 -9.41 -33.01
CA GLU A 329 12.28 -10.62 -33.82
C GLU A 329 11.34 -11.64 -33.17
N VAL A 330 11.43 -11.83 -31.85
CA VAL A 330 10.45 -12.65 -31.10
C VAL A 330 9.04 -12.08 -31.26
N GLY A 331 8.88 -10.76 -31.14
CA GLY A 331 7.59 -10.10 -31.32
C GLY A 331 7.05 -10.20 -32.74
N ARG A 332 7.92 -10.07 -33.76
CA ARG A 332 7.58 -10.25 -35.18
C ARG A 332 7.09 -11.68 -35.48
N LEU A 333 7.76 -12.69 -34.94
CA LEU A 333 7.43 -14.11 -35.17
C LEU A 333 6.19 -14.56 -34.39
N THR A 334 6.03 -14.11 -33.14
CA THR A 334 4.89 -14.47 -32.28
C THR A 334 3.64 -13.60 -32.48
N GLY A 335 3.80 -12.41 -33.06
CA GLY A 335 2.74 -11.43 -33.24
C GLY A 335 2.37 -10.61 -31.99
N GLN A 336 3.14 -10.72 -30.89
CA GLN A 336 2.91 -10.00 -29.63
C GLN A 336 4.05 -9.04 -29.27
N ARG A 337 3.73 -7.90 -28.64
CA ARG A 337 4.72 -7.01 -28.00
C ARG A 337 5.08 -7.58 -26.62
N SER A 338 6.32 -7.43 -26.17
CA SER A 338 6.69 -7.68 -24.77
C SER A 338 6.00 -6.71 -23.80
N ILE A 339 5.65 -7.20 -22.62
CA ILE A 339 5.00 -6.42 -21.56
C ILE A 339 6.03 -5.54 -20.86
N GLU A 340 5.74 -4.25 -20.75
CA GLU A 340 6.49 -3.36 -19.87
C GLU A 340 6.07 -3.59 -18.40
N PRO A 341 7.02 -3.72 -17.45
CA PRO A 341 6.69 -3.90 -16.02
C PRO A 341 5.73 -2.88 -15.41
N GLY A 342 5.59 -1.69 -16.01
CA GLY A 342 4.61 -0.69 -15.59
C GLY A 342 3.15 -1.10 -15.84
N GLU A 343 2.90 -1.94 -16.83
CA GLU A 343 1.56 -2.28 -17.34
C GLU A 343 0.79 -3.23 -16.40
N PHE A 344 1.51 -4.03 -15.58
CA PHE A 344 0.91 -4.88 -14.56
C PHE A 344 0.00 -4.11 -13.59
N LEU A 345 0.37 -2.88 -13.23
CA LEU A 345 -0.45 -2.08 -12.31
C LEU A 345 -1.82 -1.75 -12.90
N ASP A 346 -1.87 -1.30 -14.15
CA ASP A 346 -3.13 -0.94 -14.80
C ASP A 346 -4.02 -2.18 -14.97
N SER A 347 -3.44 -3.34 -15.34
CA SER A 347 -4.20 -4.59 -15.39
C SER A 347 -4.75 -5.04 -14.04
N ILE A 348 -4.02 -4.83 -12.93
CA ILE A 348 -4.49 -5.18 -11.58
C ILE A 348 -5.60 -4.23 -11.12
N LEU A 349 -5.43 -2.92 -11.30
CA LEU A 349 -6.42 -1.93 -10.89
C LEU A 349 -7.74 -2.03 -11.67
N ARG A 350 -7.68 -2.42 -12.96
CA ARG A 350 -8.86 -2.71 -13.80
C ARG A 350 -9.40 -4.12 -13.64
N ASN A 351 -8.75 -4.97 -12.85
CA ASN A 351 -8.98 -6.41 -12.78
C ASN A 351 -9.09 -7.11 -14.15
N ASN A 352 -8.15 -6.85 -15.05
CA ASN A 352 -8.21 -7.30 -16.44
C ASN A 352 -6.81 -7.51 -17.06
N ALA A 353 -6.28 -8.73 -16.95
CA ALA A 353 -5.00 -9.11 -17.55
C ALA A 353 -5.00 -9.20 -19.08
N SER A 354 -6.16 -9.32 -19.76
CA SER A 354 -6.21 -9.33 -21.24
C SER A 354 -5.59 -8.09 -21.87
N LYS A 355 -5.56 -6.95 -21.15
CA LYS A 355 -4.95 -5.69 -21.58
C LYS A 355 -3.41 -5.72 -21.63
N LEU A 356 -2.78 -6.74 -21.04
CA LEU A 356 -1.34 -6.98 -21.15
C LEU A 356 -0.95 -7.55 -22.53
N TYR A 357 -1.85 -8.29 -23.18
CA TYR A 357 -1.64 -8.65 -24.58
C TYR A 357 -1.76 -7.40 -25.46
N ARG A 358 -0.74 -7.14 -26.28
CA ARG A 358 -0.79 -6.16 -27.35
C ARG A 358 -0.19 -6.77 -28.62
N PRO A 359 -0.84 -6.59 -29.79
CA PRO A 359 -0.29 -7.06 -31.05
C PRO A 359 1.04 -6.34 -31.32
N TYR A 360 2.00 -7.09 -31.85
CA TYR A 360 3.24 -6.54 -32.36
C TYR A 360 2.94 -5.55 -33.49
N LYS A 361 3.60 -4.38 -33.44
CA LYS A 361 3.57 -3.39 -34.52
C LYS A 361 5.01 -3.23 -35.03
N PRO A 362 5.27 -3.45 -36.33
CA PRO A 362 6.57 -3.11 -36.90
C PRO A 362 6.90 -1.65 -36.63
N LEU A 363 8.15 -1.37 -36.27
CA LEU A 363 8.65 0.00 -36.31
C LEU A 363 8.59 0.46 -37.77
N VAL A 364 7.71 1.42 -38.06
CA VAL A 364 7.74 2.14 -39.33
C VAL A 364 9.01 2.98 -39.31
N VAL A 365 10.07 2.46 -39.92
CA VAL A 365 11.21 3.27 -40.30
C VAL A 365 10.71 4.14 -41.44
N GLU A 366 10.56 5.44 -41.19
CA GLU A 366 10.48 6.39 -42.30
C GLU A 366 11.78 6.27 -43.08
N GLU A 367 11.72 5.65 -44.27
CA GLU A 367 12.85 5.68 -45.19
C GLU A 367 13.14 7.15 -45.49
N PRO A 368 14.41 7.59 -45.42
CA PRO A 368 14.74 8.96 -45.75
C PRO A 368 14.40 9.18 -47.22
N THR A 369 13.35 9.96 -47.48
CA THR A 369 12.95 10.34 -48.83
C THR A 369 14.15 10.92 -49.54
N ALA A 370 14.61 10.23 -50.59
CA ALA A 370 15.67 10.71 -51.44
C ALA A 370 15.18 12.02 -52.08
N GLN A 371 15.70 13.15 -51.58
CA GLN A 371 15.42 14.45 -52.18
C GLN A 371 16.14 14.51 -53.52
N SER A 372 15.38 14.27 -54.59
CA SER A 372 15.83 14.52 -55.96
C SER A 372 16.33 15.95 -56.07
N GLN A 373 17.59 16.11 -56.45
CA GLN A 373 18.13 17.40 -56.82
C GLN A 373 17.59 17.78 -58.19
N ASP A 374 16.81 18.85 -58.27
CA ASP A 374 16.67 19.64 -59.49
C ASP A 374 16.82 21.12 -59.12
N GLN A 375 17.90 21.73 -59.62
CA GLN A 375 18.10 23.18 -59.68
C GLN A 375 17.96 23.62 -61.13
N VAL A 376 17.05 24.55 -61.43
CA VAL A 376 17.32 25.61 -62.42
C VAL A 376 16.67 26.91 -61.92
N MET A 377 17.36 28.02 -62.15
CA MET A 377 17.02 29.39 -61.75
C MET A 377 16.06 30.03 -62.77
N GLU A 378 15.29 31.05 -62.36
CA GLU A 378 15.54 32.46 -62.71
C GLU A 378 14.44 33.40 -62.17
N ASP A 379 14.88 34.59 -61.77
CA ASP A 379 14.12 35.78 -61.34
C ASP A 379 14.80 36.94 -62.08
N PRO A 380 14.09 37.97 -62.60
CA PRO A 380 14.02 39.21 -61.80
C PRO A 380 12.83 40.18 -62.10
N GLU A 381 12.88 41.32 -61.38
CA GLU A 381 12.23 42.63 -61.62
C GLU A 381 10.74 42.82 -61.26
N GLU A 382 10.28 44.00 -60.82
CA GLU A 382 10.87 45.05 -59.96
C GLU A 382 9.72 46.01 -59.53
N LEU A 383 10.03 47.00 -58.68
CA LEU A 383 9.31 48.30 -58.52
C LEU A 383 7.90 48.33 -57.87
N ALA A 384 7.86 48.87 -56.66
CA ALA A 384 6.71 49.62 -56.15
C ALA A 384 6.64 51.03 -56.78
N PRO A 385 5.50 51.75 -56.70
CA PRO A 385 5.54 52.95 -55.87
C PRO A 385 4.25 53.29 -55.08
N SER A 386 4.47 54.09 -54.03
CA SER A 386 3.50 54.66 -53.08
C SER A 386 2.42 55.58 -53.69
N ARG A 387 1.24 55.71 -53.03
CA ARG A 387 0.79 56.95 -52.34
C ARG A 387 -0.65 56.96 -51.77
N LEU A 388 -0.74 57.27 -50.47
CA LEU A 388 -1.59 58.27 -49.79
C LEU A 388 -3.15 58.29 -49.85
N ALA A 389 -3.72 58.29 -48.62
CA ALA A 389 -4.89 59.06 -48.12
C ALA A 389 -6.32 58.66 -48.62
N ALA A 390 -7.42 58.90 -47.87
CA ALA A 390 -7.62 59.72 -46.66
C ALA A 390 -8.79 59.21 -45.76
N THR A 391 -8.85 59.70 -44.51
CA THR A 391 -10.05 60.03 -43.66
C THR A 391 -11.38 59.28 -43.91
N SER A 392 -12.12 58.76 -42.92
CA SER A 392 -12.54 59.37 -41.63
C SER A 392 -13.47 58.36 -40.86
N THR A 393 -14.03 58.53 -39.64
CA THR A 393 -14.08 59.59 -38.60
C THR A 393 -14.42 58.95 -37.22
N ARG A 394 -13.93 59.52 -36.09
CA ARG A 394 -14.55 59.47 -34.71
C ARG A 394 -14.75 58.09 -34.02
N ALA A 395 -14.66 57.94 -32.69
CA ALA A 395 -14.18 58.79 -31.59
C ALA A 395 -13.81 57.85 -30.39
N VAL A 396 -12.74 58.08 -29.59
CA VAL A 396 -12.75 58.87 -28.32
C VAL A 396 -13.68 58.23 -27.28
N THR A 397 -13.28 57.81 -26.07
CA THR A 397 -12.08 58.02 -25.20
C THR A 397 -11.80 56.69 -24.44
N THR A 398 -10.58 56.24 -24.12
CA THR A 398 -9.59 56.77 -23.13
C THR A 398 -10.21 57.04 -21.74
N GLU A 399 -9.56 56.89 -20.57
CA GLU A 399 -8.19 56.65 -20.08
C GLU A 399 -8.32 56.39 -18.54
N GLU A 400 -7.33 56.23 -17.66
CA GLU A 400 -5.87 56.08 -17.62
C GLU A 400 -5.62 55.07 -16.45
N THR A 401 -4.64 54.15 -16.49
CA THR A 401 -3.26 54.28 -15.93
C THR A 401 -3.25 54.56 -14.39
N GLN A 402 -2.31 54.13 -13.54
CA GLN A 402 -0.87 54.13 -13.75
C GLN A 402 -0.06 53.50 -12.58
N LYS A 403 0.98 52.67 -12.89
CA LYS A 403 2.28 52.52 -12.15
C LYS A 403 2.25 52.03 -10.66
N SER A 404 3.30 51.46 -10.04
CA SER A 404 4.67 51.03 -10.43
C SER A 404 5.35 50.25 -9.28
N ARG A 405 6.55 49.71 -9.56
CA ARG A 405 7.68 49.38 -8.64
C ARG A 405 7.73 48.03 -7.88
N ARG A 406 8.80 47.28 -8.20
CA ARG A 406 9.50 46.31 -7.33
C ARG A 406 10.03 46.97 -6.05
N PRO A 407 10.39 46.16 -5.03
CA PRO A 407 11.77 46.23 -4.53
C PRO A 407 12.47 44.87 -4.35
N THR A 408 13.68 44.95 -3.82
CA THR A 408 14.79 43.98 -3.83
C THR A 408 14.84 42.95 -2.71
N ARG A 409 15.39 41.77 -3.04
CA ARG A 409 16.46 41.01 -2.34
C ARG A 409 16.67 41.33 -0.84
N ARG A 410 16.48 40.34 0.05
CA ARG A 410 16.98 40.37 1.44
C ARG A 410 17.74 39.09 1.82
N THR A 411 18.55 39.22 2.87
CA THR A 411 19.70 38.38 3.19
C THR A 411 19.38 37.15 4.06
N ARG A 412 20.24 36.12 3.95
CA ARG A 412 20.20 34.88 4.74
C ARG A 412 20.95 35.08 6.06
N THR A 413 20.25 35.08 7.18
CA THR A 413 20.86 35.19 8.53
C THR A 413 21.06 33.79 9.12
N GLN A 414 22.30 33.42 9.45
CA GLN A 414 22.58 32.23 10.27
C GLN A 414 22.31 32.52 11.75
N LYS A 415 21.86 31.50 12.49
CA LYS A 415 21.95 31.43 13.96
C LYS A 415 22.59 30.09 14.37
N PRO A 416 23.26 30.02 15.53
CA PRO A 416 24.27 28.99 15.80
C PRO A 416 23.72 27.69 16.40
N MET A 417 24.54 26.63 16.31
CA MET A 417 24.37 25.38 17.04
C MET A 417 24.44 25.60 18.56
N PHE A 418 23.58 24.89 19.30
CA PHE A 418 23.84 24.58 20.71
C PHE A 418 24.33 23.13 20.82
N LEU A 419 25.50 22.97 21.43
CA LEU A 419 26.09 21.70 21.81
C LEU A 419 25.53 21.32 23.19
N ILE A 420 24.86 20.18 23.32
CA ILE A 420 24.48 19.62 24.62
C ILE A 420 25.40 18.44 24.95
N GLN A 421 25.99 18.53 26.13
CA GLN A 421 27.02 17.64 26.66
C GLN A 421 26.34 16.49 27.41
N ARG A 422 26.85 15.26 27.24
CA ARG A 422 26.39 14.09 27.99
C ARG A 422 26.80 14.19 29.46
N ILE A 423 25.88 13.81 30.34
CA ILE A 423 26.14 13.08 31.60
C ILE A 423 25.20 11.87 31.55
#